data_AF-A0A484ZNQ5-F1
#
_entry.id   AF-A0A484ZNQ5-F1
#
_cell.length_a   1.000
_cell.length_b   1.000
_cell.length_c   1.000
_cell.angle_alpha   90.00
_cell.angle_beta   90.00
_cell.angle_gamma   90.00
#
_symmetry.space_group_name_H-M   'P 1'
#
loop_
_entity.id
_entity.type
_entity.pdbx_description
1 polymer ?
#
loop_
_entity_poly.entity_id
_entity_poly.type
_entity_poly.pdbx_seq_one_letter_code
_entity_poly.pdbx_strand_id
1 'polypeptide(L)'
;MHLARMSLMVGDHTYSGLARHDKFGDKNFELYANTEKVSELTPAGTMRQRLDEHLVGVAKHAEKFSQLLPRITDSLPGIGEHKGFKQRTTKERFAWQNKAYELAVTLREKSQTQGFFGINMASTGCGKTLGNGRIMYGLSDTNKGARFTMALGLRVLTLQTGQEYQQRMKLADDDLAILVGGKSVIDLFNLNQTSAESGEQLPLNEADLNVYEQDQLQVFTQALLKNYGAGSESAIEFEDGYVHYDSPIEDHHLGSVIRDSKAKKLLYAPVVTCTIDHLIGATETARGGKFIVPMLRLLSADLILDEPDDFNLEDLPALARLVNMAGMLGSRVLLSSATLPPDMLVGLFEAYQAGRKSGTVIMVS
;
A
#
# COMPACT_ATOMS: atom_id res chain seq x y z
N MET A 1 -7.76 -17.45 5.34
CA MET A 1 -8.49 -16.60 6.30
C MET A 1 -8.40 -15.10 5.97
N HIS A 2 -7.20 -14.53 5.73
CA HIS A 2 -7.04 -13.08 5.51
C HIS A 2 -7.82 -12.52 4.31
N LEU A 3 -7.79 -13.18 3.14
CA LEU A 3 -8.57 -12.74 1.96
C LEU A 3 -10.08 -12.76 2.23
N ALA A 4 -10.60 -13.79 2.92
CA ALA A 4 -12.00 -13.87 3.30
C ALA A 4 -12.40 -12.73 4.27
N ARG A 5 -11.54 -12.41 5.25
CA ARG A 5 -11.74 -11.25 6.14
C ARG A 5 -11.76 -9.94 5.35
N MET A 6 -10.83 -9.77 4.39
CA MET A 6 -10.81 -8.61 3.51
C MET A 6 -12.12 -8.48 2.71
N SER A 7 -12.57 -9.56 2.06
CA SER A 7 -13.83 -9.57 1.29
C SER A 7 -15.03 -9.22 2.15
N LEU A 8 -15.11 -9.78 3.36
CA LEU A 8 -16.20 -9.48 4.30
C LEU A 8 -16.18 -8.01 4.73
N MET A 9 -15.01 -7.48 5.12
CA MET A 9 -14.90 -6.09 5.57
C MET A 9 -15.14 -5.08 4.45
N VAL A 10 -14.70 -5.36 3.22
CA VAL A 10 -15.03 -4.53 2.05
C VAL A 10 -16.54 -4.57 1.79
N GLY A 11 -17.15 -5.76 1.83
CA GLY A 11 -18.59 -5.92 1.64
C GLY A 11 -19.41 -5.15 2.67
N ASP A 12 -19.05 -5.28 3.95
CA ASP A 12 -19.68 -4.57 5.07
C ASP A 12 -19.55 -3.05 4.93
N HIS A 13 -18.33 -2.56 4.75
CA HIS A 13 -18.07 -1.13 4.64
C HIS A 13 -18.74 -0.50 3.40
N THR A 14 -18.80 -1.24 2.29
CA THR A 14 -19.46 -0.79 1.06
C THR A 14 -20.97 -0.71 1.25
N TYR A 15 -21.61 -1.78 1.72
CA TYR A 15 -23.06 -1.84 1.84
C TYR A 15 -23.59 -0.91 2.94
N SER A 16 -22.85 -0.77 4.05
CA SER A 16 -23.14 0.21 5.10
C SER A 16 -23.20 1.65 4.58
N GLY A 17 -22.46 1.97 3.51
CA GLY A 17 -22.48 3.28 2.87
C GLY A 17 -23.72 3.57 2.02
N LEU A 18 -24.38 2.54 1.50
CA LEU A 18 -25.48 2.65 0.53
C LEU A 18 -26.82 2.98 1.21
N ALA A 19 -27.74 3.54 0.43
CA ALA A 19 -29.12 3.74 0.87
C ALA A 19 -29.84 2.37 1.05
N ARG A 20 -31.00 2.40 1.71
CA ARG A 20 -31.90 1.25 1.82
C ARG A 20 -32.24 0.71 0.42
N HIS A 21 -32.35 -0.62 0.32
CA HIS A 21 -32.58 -1.29 -0.96
C HIS A 21 -33.75 -2.27 -0.86
N ASP A 22 -34.92 -1.85 -1.36
CA ASP A 22 -36.21 -2.55 -1.16
C ASP A 22 -36.31 -3.94 -1.81
N LYS A 23 -35.32 -4.36 -2.62
CA LYS A 23 -35.30 -5.70 -3.23
C LYS A 23 -34.60 -6.77 -2.38
N PHE A 24 -33.92 -6.39 -1.29
CA PHE A 24 -33.26 -7.34 -0.40
C PHE A 24 -34.02 -7.47 0.92
N GLY A 25 -34.03 -8.68 1.47
CA GLY A 25 -34.75 -9.01 2.69
C GLY A 25 -36.27 -8.98 2.54
N ASP A 26 -36.95 -9.30 3.62
CA ASP A 26 -38.39 -9.20 3.76
C ASP A 26 -38.79 -7.74 3.97
N LYS A 27 -39.88 -7.31 3.31
CA LYS A 27 -40.36 -5.92 3.38
C LYS A 27 -40.74 -5.49 4.80
N ASN A 28 -41.16 -6.44 5.63
CA ASN A 28 -41.71 -6.22 6.96
C ASN A 28 -40.77 -6.71 8.08
N PHE A 29 -39.47 -6.84 7.83
CA PHE A 29 -38.52 -7.25 8.85
C PHE A 29 -38.38 -6.18 9.95
N GLU A 30 -38.53 -6.56 11.21
CA GLU A 30 -38.65 -5.60 12.33
C GLU A 30 -37.30 -5.04 12.82
N LEU A 31 -36.21 -5.78 12.61
CA LEU A 31 -34.89 -5.41 13.13
C LEU A 31 -34.11 -4.57 12.12
N TYR A 32 -33.28 -3.66 12.64
CA TYR A 32 -32.41 -2.77 11.86
C TYR A 32 -30.94 -3.02 12.18
N ALA A 33 -30.07 -2.85 11.18
CA ALA A 33 -28.63 -3.00 11.29
C ALA A 33 -27.92 -1.67 11.64
N ASN A 34 -28.40 -0.54 11.10
CA ASN A 34 -27.74 0.75 11.27
C ASN A 34 -28.73 1.93 11.20
N THR A 35 -28.21 3.10 11.56
CA THR A 35 -28.94 4.38 11.56
C THR A 35 -28.33 5.35 10.56
N GLU A 36 -29.12 6.34 10.14
CA GLU A 36 -28.64 7.46 9.34
C GLU A 36 -27.60 8.27 10.11
N LYS A 37 -26.72 8.93 9.35
CA LYS A 37 -25.81 9.92 9.92
C LYS A 37 -26.61 11.11 10.41
N VAL A 38 -26.21 11.66 11.54
CA VAL A 38 -26.80 12.91 12.04
C VAL A 38 -26.48 14.02 11.06
N SER A 39 -27.50 14.72 10.60
CA SER A 39 -27.37 15.94 9.80
C SER A 39 -28.44 16.93 10.24
N GLU A 40 -28.38 18.17 9.75
CA GLU A 40 -29.45 19.16 9.99
C GLU A 40 -30.84 18.65 9.53
N LEU A 41 -30.87 17.70 8.59
CA LEU A 41 -32.07 17.12 8.00
C LEU A 41 -32.46 15.76 8.60
N THR A 42 -31.58 15.10 9.36
CA THR A 42 -31.80 13.74 9.87
C THR A 42 -31.51 13.67 11.38
N PRO A 43 -32.55 13.49 12.21
CA PRO A 43 -32.38 13.27 13.64
C PRO A 43 -31.49 12.07 13.93
N ALA A 44 -30.73 12.15 15.03
CA ALA A 44 -29.96 11.03 15.53
C ALA A 44 -30.86 9.82 15.81
N GLY A 45 -30.40 8.62 15.43
CA GLY A 45 -31.15 7.38 15.64
C GLY A 45 -32.21 7.07 14.59
N THR A 46 -32.31 7.86 13.51
CA THR A 46 -33.20 7.52 12.38
C THR A 46 -32.74 6.19 11.77
N MET A 47 -33.59 5.18 11.77
CA MET A 47 -33.26 3.84 11.27
C MET A 47 -33.07 3.85 9.75
N ARG A 48 -32.01 3.20 9.26
CA ARG A 48 -31.63 3.22 7.83
C ARG A 48 -31.85 1.89 7.14
N GLN A 49 -31.04 0.88 7.47
CA GLN A 49 -31.11 -0.44 6.84
C GLN A 49 -31.68 -1.49 7.78
N ARG A 50 -32.60 -2.34 7.30
CA ARG A 50 -33.08 -3.54 8.00
C ARG A 50 -31.94 -4.55 8.17
N LEU A 51 -32.02 -5.40 9.18
CA LEU A 51 -30.95 -6.33 9.50
C LEU A 51 -30.78 -7.41 8.41
N ASP A 52 -31.87 -8.00 7.95
CA ASP A 52 -31.87 -9.02 6.90
C ASP A 52 -31.41 -8.47 5.54
N GLU A 53 -31.88 -7.28 5.14
CA GLU A 53 -31.42 -6.63 3.90
C GLU A 53 -29.93 -6.29 3.98
N HIS A 54 -29.44 -5.91 5.16
CA HIS A 54 -28.03 -5.62 5.38
C HIS A 54 -27.18 -6.88 5.26
N LEU A 55 -27.54 -7.98 5.93
CA LEU A 55 -26.82 -9.24 5.85
C LEU A 55 -26.73 -9.78 4.41
N VAL A 56 -27.85 -9.74 3.66
CA VAL A 56 -27.88 -10.15 2.25
C VAL A 56 -27.04 -9.21 1.39
N GLY A 57 -27.12 -7.91 1.63
CA GLY A 57 -26.33 -6.89 0.94
C GLY A 57 -24.82 -7.08 1.11
N VAL A 58 -24.38 -7.27 2.36
CA VAL A 58 -22.97 -7.54 2.69
C VAL A 58 -22.49 -8.83 2.06
N ALA A 59 -23.26 -9.92 2.14
CA ALA A 59 -22.91 -11.20 1.53
C ALA A 59 -22.68 -11.07 0.01
N LYS A 60 -23.58 -10.38 -0.71
CA LYS A 60 -23.45 -10.16 -2.17
C LYS A 60 -22.24 -9.30 -2.53
N HIS A 61 -21.94 -8.26 -1.74
CA HIS A 61 -20.76 -7.42 -2.01
C HIS A 61 -19.45 -8.16 -1.69
N ALA A 62 -19.43 -8.94 -0.61
CA ALA A 62 -18.28 -9.79 -0.27
C ALA A 62 -18.03 -10.84 -1.35
N GLU A 63 -19.08 -11.49 -1.86
CA GLU A 63 -19.01 -12.41 -3.00
C GLU A 63 -18.44 -11.72 -4.25
N LYS A 64 -19.04 -10.59 -4.66
CA LYS A 64 -18.59 -9.83 -5.84
C LYS A 64 -17.13 -9.41 -5.73
N PHE A 65 -16.71 -8.93 -4.56
CA PHE A 65 -15.32 -8.55 -4.32
C PHE A 65 -14.38 -9.77 -4.35
N SER A 66 -14.79 -10.91 -3.78
CA SER A 66 -13.99 -12.13 -3.84
C SER A 66 -13.74 -12.61 -5.28
N GLN A 67 -14.73 -12.45 -6.17
CA GLN A 67 -14.63 -12.78 -7.59
C GLN A 67 -13.76 -11.77 -8.36
N LEU A 68 -13.62 -10.54 -7.86
CA LEU A 68 -12.76 -9.50 -8.42
C LEU A 68 -11.27 -9.73 -8.09
N LEU A 69 -10.97 -10.30 -6.91
CA LEU A 69 -9.58 -10.45 -6.44
C LEU A 69 -8.64 -11.13 -7.44
N PRO A 70 -9.01 -12.22 -8.14
CA PRO A 70 -8.12 -12.82 -9.14
C PRO A 70 -7.86 -11.93 -10.36
N ARG A 71 -8.74 -10.96 -10.63
CA ARG A 71 -8.65 -10.05 -11.77
C ARG A 71 -7.92 -8.75 -11.45
N ILE A 72 -7.85 -8.37 -10.17
CA ILE A 72 -7.26 -7.10 -9.74
C ILE A 72 -5.81 -6.96 -10.19
N THR A 73 -5.05 -8.07 -10.19
CA THR A 73 -3.65 -8.11 -10.62
C THR A 73 -3.47 -7.84 -12.11
N ASP A 74 -4.52 -8.06 -12.90
CA ASP A 74 -4.47 -8.01 -14.37
C ASP A 74 -5.10 -6.73 -14.90
N SER A 75 -5.92 -6.06 -14.10
CA SER A 75 -6.63 -4.85 -14.47
C SER A 75 -5.93 -3.56 -14.00
N LEU A 76 -5.02 -3.63 -13.03
CA LEU A 76 -4.33 -2.43 -12.53
C LEU A 76 -3.20 -1.98 -13.48
N PRO A 77 -2.97 -0.67 -13.64
CA PRO A 77 -2.02 -0.16 -14.62
C PRO A 77 -0.58 -0.52 -14.24
N GLY A 78 0.21 -0.95 -15.22
CA GLY A 78 1.62 -1.28 -15.05
C GLY A 78 2.51 -0.45 -15.95
N ILE A 79 3.79 -0.32 -15.60
CA ILE A 79 4.79 0.30 -16.46
C ILE A 79 5.19 -0.70 -17.54
N GLY A 80 4.65 -0.53 -18.74
CA GLY A 80 4.91 -1.40 -19.90
C GLY A 80 6.26 -1.13 -20.55
N GLU A 81 6.39 -0.01 -21.27
CA GLU A 81 7.57 0.34 -22.08
C GLU A 81 8.40 1.48 -21.46
N HIS A 82 9.26 1.15 -20.50
CA HIS A 82 10.08 2.16 -19.82
C HIS A 82 11.54 2.15 -20.30
N LYS A 83 11.89 3.13 -21.13
CA LYS A 83 13.24 3.27 -21.73
C LYS A 83 14.33 3.36 -20.66
N GLY A 84 14.06 4.04 -19.53
CA GLY A 84 15.03 4.21 -18.45
C GLY A 84 15.49 2.89 -17.82
N PHE A 85 14.60 1.90 -17.70
CA PHE A 85 14.93 0.60 -17.11
C PHE A 85 15.62 -0.35 -18.10
N LYS A 86 15.28 -0.23 -19.40
CA LYS A 86 15.92 -1.02 -20.47
C LYS A 86 17.29 -0.48 -20.88
N GLN A 87 17.55 0.81 -20.68
CA GLN A 87 18.78 1.45 -21.13
C GLN A 87 20.02 0.86 -20.44
N ARG A 88 20.96 0.37 -21.25
CA ARG A 88 22.28 -0.05 -20.76
C ARG A 88 23.08 1.17 -20.32
N THR A 89 23.71 1.08 -19.15
CA THR A 89 24.73 2.06 -18.75
C THR A 89 26.08 1.69 -19.34
N THR A 90 26.82 2.69 -19.81
CA THR A 90 28.22 2.57 -20.26
C THR A 90 29.22 2.95 -19.16
N LYS A 91 28.74 3.51 -18.04
CA LYS A 91 29.59 3.89 -16.91
C LYS A 91 29.94 2.64 -16.10
N GLU A 92 31.24 2.37 -15.99
CA GLU A 92 31.77 1.17 -15.30
C GLU A 92 31.25 1.02 -13.87
N ARG A 93 31.19 2.13 -13.10
CA ARG A 93 30.64 2.18 -11.73
C ARG A 93 29.22 1.60 -11.61
N PHE A 94 28.42 1.66 -12.68
CA PHE A 94 27.04 1.18 -12.70
C PHE A 94 26.86 -0.10 -13.54
N ALA A 95 27.93 -0.68 -14.06
CA ALA A 95 27.86 -1.84 -14.97
C ALA A 95 27.16 -3.06 -14.34
N TRP A 96 27.21 -3.20 -13.02
CA TRP A 96 26.50 -4.24 -12.28
C TRP A 96 24.98 -4.22 -12.54
N GLN A 97 24.39 -3.03 -12.76
CA GLN A 97 22.95 -2.89 -13.02
C GLN A 97 22.54 -3.56 -14.33
N ASN A 98 23.42 -3.60 -15.33
CA ASN A 98 23.14 -4.30 -16.59
C ASN A 98 23.06 -5.81 -16.35
N LYS A 99 24.03 -6.36 -15.62
CA LYS A 99 24.07 -7.79 -15.26
C LYS A 99 22.87 -8.19 -14.40
N ALA A 100 22.52 -7.35 -13.40
CA ALA A 100 21.38 -7.59 -12.54
C ALA A 100 20.05 -7.59 -13.32
N TYR A 101 19.89 -6.64 -14.24
CA TYR A 101 18.73 -6.58 -15.14
C TYR A 101 18.62 -7.83 -16.03
N GLU A 102 19.72 -8.21 -16.70
CA GLU A 102 19.76 -9.40 -17.57
C GLU A 102 19.43 -10.68 -16.78
N LEU A 103 20.00 -10.83 -15.58
CA LEU A 103 19.71 -11.96 -14.70
C LEU A 103 18.22 -11.96 -14.30
N ALA A 104 17.67 -10.81 -13.88
CA ALA A 104 16.26 -10.69 -13.55
C ALA A 104 15.35 -11.11 -14.71
N VAL A 105 15.67 -10.70 -15.95
CA VAL A 105 14.93 -11.13 -17.15
C VAL A 105 14.97 -12.66 -17.32
N THR A 106 16.11 -13.31 -17.09
CA THR A 106 16.22 -14.78 -17.18
C THR A 106 15.44 -15.52 -16.09
N LEU A 107 15.15 -14.86 -14.97
CA LEU A 107 14.42 -15.41 -13.83
C LEU A 107 12.92 -15.14 -13.90
N ARG A 108 12.43 -14.34 -14.85
CA ARG A 108 11.04 -13.90 -14.97
C ARG A 108 10.02 -15.03 -14.81
N GLU A 109 10.06 -16.03 -15.68
CA GLU A 109 9.07 -17.14 -15.69
C GLU A 109 9.12 -17.96 -14.40
N LYS A 110 10.34 -18.24 -13.90
CA LYS A 110 10.52 -18.96 -12.63
C LYS A 110 9.98 -18.15 -11.45
N SER A 111 10.20 -16.84 -11.45
CA SER A 111 9.76 -15.96 -10.35
C SER A 111 8.24 -15.85 -10.25
N GLN A 112 7.52 -15.97 -11.36
CA GLN A 112 6.05 -15.93 -11.37
C GLN A 112 5.46 -17.14 -10.64
N THR A 113 6.05 -18.32 -10.84
CA THR A 113 5.56 -19.57 -10.24
C THR A 113 6.15 -19.81 -8.85
N GLN A 114 7.44 -19.55 -8.66
CA GLN A 114 8.17 -19.91 -7.43
C GLN A 114 8.33 -18.74 -6.44
N GLY A 115 8.00 -17.51 -6.84
CA GLY A 115 8.33 -16.30 -6.09
C GLY A 115 9.79 -15.87 -6.33
N PHE A 116 10.18 -14.74 -5.73
CA PHE A 116 11.54 -14.22 -5.79
C PHE A 116 11.86 -13.48 -4.50
N PHE A 117 13.02 -13.81 -3.94
CA PHE A 117 13.61 -13.11 -2.81
C PHE A 117 15.04 -12.69 -3.20
N GLY A 118 15.19 -11.42 -3.52
CA GLY A 118 16.46 -10.84 -3.94
C GLY A 118 17.14 -10.06 -2.82
N ILE A 119 18.46 -10.02 -2.88
CA ILE A 119 19.29 -9.22 -1.96
C ILE A 119 20.22 -8.37 -2.81
N ASN A 120 20.09 -7.05 -2.73
CA ASN A 120 21.00 -6.09 -3.34
C ASN A 120 21.87 -5.43 -2.28
N MET A 121 23.11 -5.92 -2.16
CA MET A 121 24.15 -5.39 -1.26
C MET A 121 25.19 -4.54 -1.96
N ALA A 122 24.84 -3.86 -3.06
CA ALA A 122 25.76 -2.93 -3.69
C ALA A 122 26.10 -1.76 -2.74
N SER A 123 27.37 -1.34 -2.72
CA SER A 123 27.83 -0.29 -1.80
C SER A 123 27.13 1.07 -2.04
N THR A 124 27.17 1.93 -1.03
CA THR A 124 26.60 3.28 -1.10
C THR A 124 27.13 4.07 -2.30
N GLY A 125 26.23 4.72 -3.03
CA GLY A 125 26.57 5.46 -4.25
C GLY A 125 26.78 4.59 -5.50
N CYS A 126 26.59 3.26 -5.45
CA CYS A 126 26.61 2.39 -6.64
C CYS A 126 25.30 2.42 -7.45
N GLY A 127 24.36 3.32 -7.11
CA GLY A 127 23.10 3.49 -7.84
C GLY A 127 22.09 2.37 -7.58
N LYS A 128 21.92 1.96 -6.32
CA LYS A 128 20.94 0.93 -5.91
C LYS A 128 19.52 1.26 -6.37
N THR A 129 19.07 2.49 -6.20
CA THR A 129 17.71 2.96 -6.56
C THR A 129 17.30 2.55 -7.98
N LEU A 130 18.09 2.93 -8.99
CA LEU A 130 17.81 2.56 -10.39
C LEU A 130 18.01 1.04 -10.60
N GLY A 131 19.02 0.43 -9.98
CA GLY A 131 19.25 -1.00 -10.05
C GLY A 131 18.06 -1.84 -9.55
N ASN A 132 17.45 -1.43 -8.44
CA ASN A 132 16.27 -2.08 -7.83
C ASN A 132 15.07 -2.01 -8.77
N GLY A 133 14.77 -0.81 -9.29
CA GLY A 133 13.71 -0.63 -10.28
C GLY A 133 13.94 -1.47 -11.53
N ARG A 134 15.19 -1.56 -12.01
CA ARG A 134 15.56 -2.43 -13.13
C ARG A 134 15.37 -3.91 -12.82
N ILE A 135 15.74 -4.39 -11.63
CA ILE A 135 15.52 -5.79 -11.23
C ILE A 135 14.02 -6.12 -11.27
N MET A 136 13.18 -5.31 -10.62
CA MET A 136 11.73 -5.56 -10.60
C MET A 136 11.10 -5.46 -12.00
N TYR A 137 11.54 -4.50 -12.81
CA TYR A 137 11.12 -4.37 -14.20
C TYR A 137 11.61 -5.55 -15.08
N GLY A 138 12.77 -6.13 -14.78
CA GLY A 138 13.26 -7.34 -15.46
C GLY A 138 12.39 -8.56 -15.16
N LEU A 139 11.98 -8.70 -13.89
CA LEU A 139 11.10 -9.76 -13.40
C LEU A 139 9.65 -9.62 -13.87
N SER A 140 9.18 -8.43 -14.22
CA SER A 140 7.77 -8.22 -14.58
C SER A 140 7.38 -8.89 -15.91
N ASP A 141 6.10 -9.25 -16.03
CA ASP A 141 5.51 -9.69 -17.28
C ASP A 141 5.47 -8.53 -18.28
N THR A 142 5.99 -8.74 -19.50
CA THR A 142 6.03 -7.70 -20.54
C THR A 142 4.66 -7.32 -21.07
N ASN A 143 3.66 -8.19 -20.97
CA ASN A 143 2.30 -7.91 -21.42
C ASN A 143 1.51 -7.10 -20.38
N LYS A 144 1.81 -7.27 -19.08
CA LYS A 144 1.13 -6.57 -17.98
C LYS A 144 1.86 -5.30 -17.53
N GLY A 145 3.17 -5.23 -17.75
CA GLY A 145 4.03 -4.17 -17.23
C GLY A 145 4.44 -4.40 -15.77
N ALA A 146 5.36 -3.56 -15.30
CA ALA A 146 5.88 -3.63 -13.93
C ALA A 146 4.99 -2.85 -12.96
N ARG A 147 4.77 -3.45 -11.79
CA ARG A 147 4.16 -2.80 -10.62
C ARG A 147 4.97 -3.14 -9.40
N PHE A 148 5.47 -2.13 -8.68
CA PHE A 148 6.26 -2.36 -7.47
C PHE A 148 6.17 -1.20 -6.48
N THR A 149 6.47 -1.48 -5.22
CA THR A 149 6.54 -0.49 -4.14
C THR A 149 7.96 -0.43 -3.62
N MET A 150 8.50 0.77 -3.48
CA MET A 150 9.75 1.06 -2.77
C MET A 150 9.39 1.56 -1.36
N ALA A 151 9.53 0.68 -0.38
CA ALA A 151 9.28 0.96 1.03
C ALA A 151 10.61 1.20 1.75
N LEU A 152 10.82 2.44 2.21
CA LEU A 152 12.04 2.86 2.90
C LEU A 152 11.98 2.55 4.40
N GLY A 153 13.11 2.14 4.99
CA GLY A 153 13.29 1.95 6.44
C GLY A 153 13.23 3.23 7.28
N LEU A 154 13.05 4.39 6.65
CA LEU A 154 12.89 5.67 7.33
C LEU A 154 11.52 5.79 8.02
N ARG A 155 11.48 6.50 9.15
CA ARG A 155 10.22 6.83 9.86
C ARG A 155 9.34 7.80 9.06
N VAL A 156 9.95 8.75 8.36
CA VAL A 156 9.26 9.74 7.54
C VAL A 156 9.91 9.80 6.17
N LEU A 157 9.08 9.78 5.13
CA LEU A 157 9.48 10.12 3.77
C LEU A 157 9.03 11.57 3.49
N THR A 158 9.97 12.44 3.15
CA THR A 158 9.67 13.81 2.68
C THR A 158 9.38 13.80 1.18
N LEU A 159 8.70 14.84 0.71
CA LEU A 159 8.41 14.99 -0.72
C LEU A 159 9.70 15.08 -1.55
N GLN A 160 10.69 15.83 -1.07
CA GLN A 160 11.99 15.99 -1.73
C GLN A 160 12.67 14.63 -1.94
N THR A 161 12.75 13.81 -0.89
CA THR A 161 13.33 12.47 -1.01
C THR A 161 12.57 11.64 -2.03
N GLY A 162 11.22 11.65 -2.00
CA GLY A 162 10.40 10.97 -3.01
C GLY A 162 10.68 11.42 -4.45
N GLN A 163 10.85 12.73 -4.68
CA GLN A 163 11.18 13.30 -5.99
C GLN A 163 12.57 12.87 -6.46
N GLU A 164 13.55 12.69 -5.56
CA GLU A 164 14.83 12.11 -5.94
C GLU A 164 14.69 10.68 -6.47
N TYR A 165 13.83 9.85 -5.87
CA TYR A 165 13.54 8.49 -6.38
C TYR A 165 12.94 8.56 -7.77
N GLN A 166 11.99 9.47 -7.99
CA GLN A 166 11.36 9.70 -9.29
C GLN A 166 12.39 10.05 -10.37
N GLN A 167 13.23 11.05 -10.10
CA GLN A 167 14.26 11.53 -11.02
C GLN A 167 15.31 10.46 -11.32
N ARG A 168 15.76 9.73 -10.30
CA ARG A 168 16.75 8.64 -10.46
C ARG A 168 16.22 7.49 -11.31
N MET A 169 14.94 7.17 -11.16
CA MET A 169 14.29 6.13 -11.96
C MET A 169 13.82 6.64 -13.32
N LYS A 170 13.78 7.97 -13.55
CA LYS A 170 13.27 8.61 -14.76
C LYS A 170 11.79 8.32 -15.02
N LEU A 171 11.01 8.19 -13.94
CA LEU A 171 9.57 7.97 -14.00
C LEU A 171 8.85 9.29 -14.25
N ALA A 172 7.75 9.24 -14.99
CA ALA A 172 6.85 10.39 -15.15
C ALA A 172 5.97 10.59 -13.90
N ASP A 173 5.28 11.72 -13.80
CA ASP A 173 4.42 12.06 -12.65
C ASP A 173 3.21 11.13 -12.52
N ASP A 174 2.78 10.54 -13.63
CA ASP A 174 1.72 9.54 -13.73
C ASP A 174 2.18 8.11 -13.46
N ASP A 175 3.49 7.84 -13.41
CA ASP A 175 4.02 6.49 -13.18
C ASP A 175 4.35 6.22 -11.70
N LEU A 176 4.56 7.28 -10.90
CA LEU A 176 5.01 7.21 -9.51
C LEU A 176 4.09 7.97 -8.55
N ALA A 177 3.58 7.27 -7.54
CA ALA A 177 3.01 7.91 -6.35
C ALA A 177 4.04 8.01 -5.22
N ILE A 178 4.18 9.21 -4.64
CA ILE A 178 4.99 9.46 -3.44
C ILE A 178 4.03 9.58 -2.24
N LEU A 179 4.17 8.67 -1.27
CA LEU A 179 3.38 8.71 -0.03
C LEU A 179 4.21 9.33 1.09
N VAL A 180 4.03 10.63 1.28
CA VAL A 180 4.67 11.42 2.35
C VAL A 180 4.09 10.99 3.71
N GLY A 181 4.93 11.08 4.75
CA GLY A 181 4.49 10.86 6.13
C GLY A 181 3.33 11.79 6.51
N GLY A 182 2.33 11.28 7.22
CA GLY A 182 1.22 12.11 7.69
C GLY A 182 1.65 13.00 8.85
N LYS A 183 0.94 14.11 9.08
CA LYS A 183 1.21 15.07 10.15
C LYS A 183 1.41 14.40 11.52
N SER A 184 0.56 13.45 11.90
CA SER A 184 0.68 12.71 13.16
C SER A 184 1.97 11.89 13.30
N VAL A 185 2.51 11.38 12.19
CA VAL A 185 3.78 10.62 12.18
C VAL A 185 4.97 11.58 12.33
N ILE A 186 4.88 12.76 11.70
CA ILE A 186 5.88 13.82 11.82
C ILE A 186 5.86 14.43 13.22
N ASP A 187 4.68 14.71 13.78
CA ASP A 187 4.52 15.22 15.13
C ASP A 187 5.13 14.25 16.15
N LEU A 188 4.83 12.95 16.01
CA LEU A 188 5.43 11.91 16.86
C LEU A 188 6.95 11.82 16.68
N PHE A 189 7.45 11.91 15.44
CA PHE A 189 8.88 11.93 15.15
C PHE A 189 9.57 13.13 15.82
N ASN A 190 9.02 14.33 15.68
CA ASN A 190 9.54 15.55 16.29
C ASN A 190 9.47 15.51 17.82
N LEU A 191 8.41 14.94 18.41
CA LEU A 191 8.29 14.72 19.85
C LEU A 191 9.35 13.75 20.38
N ASN A 192 9.60 12.65 19.66
CA ASN A 192 10.63 11.67 20.03
C ASN A 192 12.04 12.26 19.93
N GLN A 193 12.31 13.15 18.95
CA GLN A 193 13.57 13.87 18.85
C GLN A 193 13.76 14.88 19.99
N THR A 194 12.70 15.55 20.43
CA THR A 194 12.77 16.51 21.55
C THR A 194 13.03 15.81 22.90
N SER A 195 12.65 14.53 23.00
CA SER A 195 12.78 13.72 24.21
C SER A 195 14.13 12.97 24.32
N ALA A 196 14.89 12.90 23.22
CA ALA A 196 16.20 12.25 23.15
C ALA A 196 17.29 13.34 22.98
N GLU A 197 18.04 13.64 24.05
CA GLU A 197 19.14 14.63 24.07
C GLU A 197 20.38 14.25 23.21
N SER A 198 20.25 13.61 22.06
CA SER A 198 21.41 13.30 21.22
C SER A 198 21.07 13.08 19.75
N GLY A 199 21.60 13.95 18.88
CA GLY A 199 21.74 13.73 17.44
C GLY A 199 21.37 14.94 16.58
N GLU A 200 22.31 15.43 15.77
CA GLU A 200 22.19 16.56 14.83
C GLU A 200 21.19 16.33 13.68
N GLN A 201 19.90 16.16 13.95
CA GLN A 201 18.86 16.21 12.91
C GLN A 201 17.87 17.33 13.20
N LEU A 202 17.78 18.29 12.28
CA LEU A 202 16.83 19.39 12.35
C LEU A 202 15.39 18.83 12.39
N PRO A 203 14.49 19.40 13.22
CA PRO A 203 13.09 19.00 13.23
C PRO A 203 12.49 19.15 11.82
N LEU A 204 11.66 18.20 11.41
CA LEU A 204 10.96 18.28 10.13
C LEU A 204 9.89 19.37 10.23
N ASN A 205 9.88 20.29 9.25
CA ASN A 205 8.93 21.41 9.23
C ASN A 205 7.70 21.07 8.39
N GLU A 206 6.59 21.77 8.64
CA GLU A 206 5.37 21.64 7.82
C GLU A 206 5.58 22.02 6.33
N ALA A 207 6.71 22.65 5.98
CA ALA A 207 7.08 22.92 4.59
C ALA A 207 7.70 21.70 3.87
N ASP A 208 8.15 20.68 4.62
CA ASP A 208 8.60 19.38 4.09
C ASP A 208 7.41 18.43 3.82
N LEU A 209 6.26 18.75 4.41
CA LEU A 209 4.94 18.28 3.98
C LEU A 209 4.54 19.03 2.71
N ASN A 210 3.75 18.38 1.88
CA ASN A 210 3.18 19.05 0.70
C ASN A 210 2.39 20.29 1.17
N VAL A 211 2.73 21.48 0.66
CA VAL A 211 2.11 22.77 1.01
C VAL A 211 0.67 22.81 0.48
N TYR A 212 -0.24 22.12 1.16
CA TYR A 212 -1.69 22.18 0.96
C TYR A 212 -2.50 22.00 2.25
N GLU A 213 -1.83 21.93 3.42
CA GLU A 213 -2.46 21.54 4.70
C GLU A 213 -2.94 22.71 5.59
N GLN A 214 -2.76 23.98 5.20
CA GLN A 214 -2.96 25.08 6.15
C GLN A 214 -4.42 25.53 6.36
N ASP A 215 -5.36 25.29 5.44
CA ASP A 215 -6.69 25.93 5.54
C ASP A 215 -7.80 25.11 6.24
N GLN A 216 -7.58 23.84 6.62
CA GLN A 216 -8.67 23.00 7.13
C GLN A 216 -8.47 22.44 8.55
N LEU A 217 -7.28 22.53 9.13
CA LEU A 217 -7.00 21.86 10.41
C LEU A 217 -7.79 22.43 11.60
N GLN A 218 -8.06 23.74 11.64
CA GLN A 218 -8.81 24.36 12.75
C GLN A 218 -10.33 24.15 12.66
N VAL A 219 -10.90 24.03 11.47
CA VAL A 219 -12.35 23.83 11.29
C VAL A 219 -12.74 22.35 11.42
N PHE A 220 -11.84 21.42 11.07
CA PHE A 220 -12.14 19.99 11.01
C PHE A 220 -12.06 19.26 12.36
N THR A 221 -11.19 19.73 13.27
CA THR A 221 -10.98 19.09 14.58
C THR A 221 -12.22 19.18 15.48
N GLN A 222 -13.03 20.25 15.34
CA GLN A 222 -14.32 20.39 16.05
C GLN A 222 -15.47 19.58 15.41
N ALA A 223 -15.39 19.27 14.11
CA ALA A 223 -16.36 18.45 13.40
C ALA A 223 -16.14 16.94 13.60
N LEU A 224 -14.88 16.50 13.74
CA LEU A 224 -14.52 15.10 14.00
C LEU A 224 -14.99 14.59 15.36
N LEU A 225 -14.91 15.42 16.40
CA LEU A 225 -15.37 15.06 17.76
C LEU A 225 -16.90 14.98 17.90
N LYS A 226 -17.67 15.58 16.98
CA LYS A 226 -19.14 15.57 17.00
C LYS A 226 -19.77 14.49 16.12
N ASN A 227 -19.06 13.94 15.14
CA ASN A 227 -19.70 13.22 14.02
C ASN A 227 -19.33 11.75 13.84
N TYR A 228 -18.47 11.14 14.68
CA TYR A 228 -18.22 9.69 14.59
C TYR A 228 -18.07 9.02 15.96
N GLY A 229 -18.91 8.01 16.21
CA GLY A 229 -18.50 6.87 17.01
C GLY A 229 -17.35 6.15 16.28
N ALA A 230 -16.25 5.95 17.00
CA ALA A 230 -14.95 5.45 16.54
C ALA A 230 -15.00 4.42 15.41
N GLY A 231 -14.40 4.74 14.27
CA GLY A 231 -14.25 3.79 13.16
C GLY A 231 -13.66 4.33 11.85
N SER A 232 -13.40 5.63 11.72
CA SER A 232 -12.87 6.20 10.47
C SER A 232 -12.00 7.42 10.76
N GLU A 233 -10.76 7.19 11.19
CA GLU A 233 -9.77 8.27 11.32
C GLU A 233 -8.76 8.19 10.18
N SER A 234 -8.63 9.34 9.49
CA SER A 234 -7.85 9.69 8.29
C SER A 234 -8.48 9.36 6.93
N ALA A 235 -9.55 10.08 6.58
CA ALA A 235 -9.83 10.44 5.19
C ALA A 235 -9.76 11.97 5.11
N ILE A 236 -8.73 12.49 4.44
CA ILE A 236 -8.70 13.88 3.98
C ILE A 236 -8.89 13.82 2.47
N GLU A 237 -9.89 14.52 1.95
CA GLU A 237 -9.99 14.82 0.53
C GLU A 237 -8.95 15.88 0.20
N PHE A 238 -8.05 15.55 -0.74
CA PHE A 238 -7.14 16.53 -1.33
C PHE A 238 -7.33 16.53 -2.84
N GLU A 239 -7.71 17.70 -3.37
CA GLU A 239 -7.55 18.05 -4.77
C GLU A 239 -6.09 18.43 -5.02
N ASP A 240 -5.25 17.44 -5.37
CA ASP A 240 -3.98 17.70 -6.06
C ASP A 240 -3.52 16.51 -6.88
N GLY A 241 -3.25 16.77 -8.16
CA GLY A 241 -2.49 15.90 -9.06
C GLY A 241 -3.02 14.47 -9.11
N TYR A 242 -4.34 14.27 -8.97
CA TYR A 242 -4.93 12.96 -9.20
C TYR A 242 -4.79 12.65 -10.70
N VAL A 243 -3.76 11.90 -11.04
CA VAL A 243 -3.70 11.21 -12.32
C VAL A 243 -4.81 10.17 -12.29
N HIS A 244 -5.80 10.35 -13.14
CA HIS A 244 -6.84 9.35 -13.35
C HIS A 244 -6.18 8.12 -13.97
N TYR A 245 -5.98 7.10 -13.16
CA TYR A 245 -5.54 5.80 -13.64
C TYR A 245 -6.75 5.12 -14.28
N ASP A 246 -6.76 4.97 -15.60
CA ASP A 246 -7.78 4.19 -16.31
C ASP A 246 -7.65 2.71 -15.92
N SER A 247 -8.35 2.34 -14.85
CA SER A 247 -8.51 0.95 -14.40
C SER A 247 -9.86 0.42 -14.91
N PRO A 248 -9.90 -0.78 -15.53
CA PRO A 248 -11.15 -1.48 -15.84
C PRO A 248 -11.96 -1.83 -14.58
N ILE A 249 -11.34 -1.77 -13.40
CA ILE A 249 -12.07 -1.89 -12.14
C ILE A 249 -12.75 -0.55 -11.88
N GLU A 250 -14.06 -0.52 -12.07
CA GLU A 250 -14.84 0.62 -11.63
C GLU A 250 -14.69 0.80 -10.11
N ASP A 251 -14.37 2.02 -9.66
CA ASP A 251 -14.17 2.38 -8.25
C ASP A 251 -15.30 1.89 -7.33
N HIS A 252 -16.53 1.79 -7.86
CA HIS A 252 -17.70 1.31 -7.14
C HIS A 252 -17.59 -0.15 -6.67
N HIS A 253 -16.75 -0.98 -7.31
CA HIS A 253 -16.50 -2.37 -6.91
C HIS A 253 -15.57 -2.51 -5.70
N LEU A 254 -14.65 -1.57 -5.53
CA LEU A 254 -13.77 -1.47 -4.36
C LEU A 254 -14.43 -0.64 -3.24
N GLY A 255 -15.56 -0.02 -3.59
CA GLY A 255 -16.49 0.61 -2.68
C GLY A 255 -15.89 1.81 -1.97
N SER A 256 -16.30 1.99 -0.72
CA SER A 256 -15.88 3.08 0.15
C SER A 256 -14.47 2.90 0.73
N VAL A 257 -13.82 1.77 0.46
CA VAL A 257 -12.50 1.44 1.02
C VAL A 257 -11.37 2.22 0.35
N ILE A 258 -11.63 2.76 -0.86
CA ILE A 258 -10.69 3.58 -1.62
C ILE A 258 -11.26 4.99 -1.82
N ARG A 259 -11.72 5.60 -0.73
CA ARG A 259 -12.30 6.94 -0.75
C ARG A 259 -11.25 8.05 -0.75
N ASP A 260 -10.19 7.89 0.03
CA ASP A 260 -9.17 8.92 0.12
C ASP A 260 -8.15 8.84 -1.02
N SER A 261 -7.58 10.00 -1.37
CA SER A 261 -6.64 10.13 -2.48
C SER A 261 -5.35 9.32 -2.23
N LYS A 262 -4.97 9.11 -0.96
CA LYS A 262 -3.78 8.34 -0.57
C LYS A 262 -3.95 6.86 -0.87
N ALA A 263 -5.12 6.29 -0.58
CA ALA A 263 -5.49 4.92 -0.86
C ALA A 263 -5.55 4.67 -2.37
N LYS A 264 -6.12 5.61 -3.14
CA LYS A 264 -6.10 5.54 -4.61
C LYS A 264 -4.68 5.57 -5.15
N LYS A 265 -3.85 6.50 -4.68
CA LYS A 265 -2.42 6.60 -5.07
C LYS A 265 -1.65 5.32 -4.72
N LEU A 266 -1.86 4.75 -3.53
CA LEU A 266 -1.22 3.49 -3.12
C LEU A 266 -1.64 2.31 -4.00
N LEU A 267 -2.93 2.17 -4.30
CA LEU A 267 -3.41 1.03 -5.08
C LEU A 267 -3.10 1.19 -6.58
N TYR A 268 -3.50 2.30 -7.18
CA TYR A 268 -3.53 2.41 -8.64
C TYR A 268 -2.15 2.69 -9.24
N ALA A 269 -1.31 3.51 -8.60
CA ALA A 269 -0.03 3.91 -9.20
C ALA A 269 0.86 2.71 -9.55
N PRO A 270 1.43 2.64 -10.76
CA PRO A 270 2.31 1.54 -11.14
C PRO A 270 3.48 1.39 -10.17
N VAL A 271 4.15 2.49 -9.82
CA VAL A 271 5.20 2.54 -8.82
C VAL A 271 4.77 3.40 -7.63
N VAL A 272 5.11 2.96 -6.43
CA VAL A 272 4.88 3.71 -5.19
C VAL A 272 6.19 3.85 -4.43
N THR A 273 6.51 5.04 -3.95
CA THR A 273 7.57 5.26 -2.95
C THR A 273 6.92 5.67 -1.62
N CYS A 274 7.19 4.93 -0.56
CA CYS A 274 6.64 5.16 0.77
C CYS A 274 7.61 4.70 1.87
N THR A 275 7.26 4.88 3.14
CA THR A 275 7.98 4.20 4.25
C THR A 275 7.42 2.79 4.47
N ILE A 276 8.17 1.94 5.19
CA ILE A 276 7.68 0.62 5.63
C ILE A 276 6.39 0.74 6.46
N ASP A 277 6.27 1.77 7.31
CA ASP A 277 5.08 2.03 8.14
C ASP A 277 3.78 2.15 7.32
N HIS A 278 3.85 2.65 6.08
CA HIS A 278 2.69 2.74 5.20
C HIS A 278 2.14 1.36 4.79
N LEU A 279 2.97 0.32 4.81
CA LEU A 279 2.60 -1.05 4.45
C LEU A 279 2.37 -1.95 5.65
N ILE A 280 2.95 -1.63 6.82
CA ILE A 280 2.80 -2.38 8.08
C ILE A 280 1.34 -2.58 8.47
N GLY A 281 0.44 -1.66 8.07
CA GLY A 281 -1.00 -1.83 8.23
C GLY A 281 -1.55 -3.14 7.67
N ALA A 282 -0.90 -3.77 6.69
CA ALA A 282 -1.28 -5.08 6.15
C ALA A 282 -1.31 -6.19 7.21
N THR A 283 -0.48 -6.08 8.26
CA THR A 283 -0.36 -7.12 9.30
C THR A 283 -0.65 -6.60 10.70
N GLU A 284 -0.41 -5.32 10.99
CA GLU A 284 -0.51 -4.76 12.35
C GLU A 284 -1.81 -4.01 12.63
N THR A 285 -2.78 -4.03 11.70
CA THR A 285 -4.09 -3.40 11.95
C THR A 285 -4.91 -4.23 12.94
N ALA A 286 -4.96 -3.78 14.20
CA ALA A 286 -5.76 -4.42 15.24
C ALA A 286 -7.28 -4.24 15.04
N ARG A 287 -7.72 -3.07 14.55
CA ARG A 287 -9.14 -2.73 14.35
C ARG A 287 -9.34 -1.88 13.09
N GLY A 288 -10.52 -1.99 12.49
CA GLY A 288 -10.89 -1.24 11.29
C GLY A 288 -10.29 -1.80 9.99
N GLY A 289 -10.45 -1.04 8.90
CA GLY A 289 -10.17 -1.44 7.52
C GLY A 289 -8.81 -1.01 6.96
N LYS A 290 -7.91 -0.41 7.75
CA LYS A 290 -6.64 0.19 7.27
C LYS A 290 -5.70 -0.83 6.60
N PHE A 291 -5.85 -2.11 6.88
CA PHE A 291 -5.08 -3.20 6.26
C PHE A 291 -5.44 -3.48 4.80
N ILE A 292 -6.64 -3.08 4.34
CA ILE A 292 -7.18 -3.54 3.05
C ILE A 292 -6.33 -3.03 1.89
N VAL A 293 -6.05 -1.73 1.83
CA VAL A 293 -5.29 -1.14 0.72
C VAL A 293 -3.83 -1.62 0.69
N PRO A 294 -3.09 -1.67 1.81
CA PRO A 294 -1.77 -2.31 1.84
C PRO A 294 -1.78 -3.77 1.39
N MET A 295 -2.77 -4.57 1.79
CA MET A 295 -2.91 -5.95 1.32
C MET A 295 -3.17 -6.03 -0.19
N LEU A 296 -4.06 -5.19 -0.72
CA LEU A 296 -4.30 -5.11 -2.17
C LEU A 296 -3.06 -4.67 -2.94
N ARG A 297 -2.25 -3.77 -2.35
CA ARG A 297 -0.96 -3.38 -2.93
C ARG A 297 0.02 -4.55 -2.97
N LEU A 298 0.19 -5.29 -1.86
CA LEU A 298 1.05 -6.48 -1.82
C LEU A 298 0.56 -7.58 -2.78
N LEU A 299 -0.76 -7.71 -2.96
CA LEU A 299 -1.34 -8.66 -3.91
C LEU A 299 -1.06 -8.29 -5.38
N SER A 300 -0.93 -7.01 -5.69
CA SER A 300 -0.87 -6.49 -7.08
C SER A 300 0.46 -5.84 -7.48
N ALA A 301 1.46 -5.82 -6.61
CA ALA A 301 2.75 -5.21 -6.86
C ALA A 301 3.88 -5.93 -6.11
N ASP A 302 5.07 -5.92 -6.69
CA ASP A 302 6.29 -6.40 -6.03
C ASP A 302 6.76 -5.41 -4.95
N LEU A 303 7.61 -5.86 -4.03
CA LEU A 303 8.05 -5.10 -2.89
C LEU A 303 9.59 -4.96 -2.86
N ILE A 304 10.06 -3.73 -2.86
CA ILE A 304 11.45 -3.37 -2.55
C ILE A 304 11.45 -2.81 -1.13
N LEU A 305 12.24 -3.41 -0.26
CA LEU A 305 12.56 -2.88 1.07
C LEU A 305 13.94 -2.22 0.99
N ASP A 306 13.97 -0.89 1.01
CA ASP A 306 15.20 -0.10 0.87
C ASP A 306 15.67 0.40 2.23
N GLU A 307 16.92 0.09 2.56
CA GLU A 307 17.55 0.26 3.88
C GLU A 307 16.68 -0.27 5.04
N PRO A 308 16.18 -1.53 4.99
CA PRO A 308 15.31 -2.06 6.04
C PRO A 308 16.04 -2.27 7.37
N ASP A 309 17.37 -2.29 7.37
CA ASP A 309 18.21 -2.33 8.57
C ASP A 309 18.25 -0.99 9.34
N ASP A 310 17.80 0.11 8.72
CA ASP A 310 17.51 1.37 9.44
C ASP A 310 16.21 1.28 10.26
N PHE A 311 15.43 0.22 10.08
CA PHE A 311 14.21 -0.02 10.83
C PHE A 311 14.52 -0.48 12.25
N ASN A 312 13.79 0.04 13.24
CA ASN A 312 14.08 -0.23 14.64
C ASN A 312 14.06 -1.73 14.96
N LEU A 313 15.01 -2.19 15.79
CA LEU A 313 15.13 -3.59 16.20
C LEU A 313 13.84 -4.15 16.83
N GLU A 314 13.13 -3.32 17.59
CA GLU A 314 11.85 -3.67 18.22
C GLU A 314 10.72 -3.93 17.20
N ASP A 315 10.83 -3.34 16.01
CA ASP A 315 9.83 -3.44 14.94
C ASP A 315 10.17 -4.56 13.91
N LEU A 316 11.33 -5.22 14.03
CA LEU A 316 11.71 -6.35 13.17
C LEU A 316 10.68 -7.49 13.13
N PRO A 317 9.98 -7.86 14.23
CA PRO A 317 8.92 -8.85 14.16
C PRO A 317 7.74 -8.40 13.27
N ALA A 318 7.42 -7.11 13.25
CA ALA A 318 6.38 -6.57 12.37
C ALA A 318 6.84 -6.60 10.90
N LEU A 319 8.10 -6.25 10.64
CA LEU A 319 8.70 -6.38 9.31
C LEU A 319 8.69 -7.82 8.82
N ALA A 320 9.02 -8.80 9.67
CA ALA A 320 8.98 -10.21 9.32
C ALA A 320 7.55 -10.67 8.95
N ARG A 321 6.54 -10.22 9.70
CA ARG A 321 5.12 -10.48 9.36
C ARG A 321 4.73 -9.85 8.02
N LEU A 322 5.17 -8.62 7.74
CA LEU A 322 4.95 -7.98 6.45
C LEU A 322 5.59 -8.77 5.30
N VAL A 323 6.83 -9.22 5.45
CA VAL A 323 7.54 -10.02 4.44
C VAL A 323 6.88 -11.40 4.24
N ASN A 324 6.40 -12.01 5.32
CA ASN A 324 5.59 -13.23 5.23
C ASN A 324 4.28 -12.99 4.45
N MET A 325 3.56 -11.91 4.76
CA MET A 325 2.34 -11.52 4.07
C MET A 325 2.60 -11.24 2.58
N ALA A 326 3.70 -10.56 2.25
CA ALA A 326 4.14 -10.33 0.87
C ALA A 326 4.34 -11.65 0.11
N GLY A 327 5.05 -12.62 0.72
CA GLY A 327 5.22 -13.95 0.14
C GLY A 327 3.91 -14.72 -0.03
N MET A 328 3.01 -14.63 0.96
CA MET A 328 1.68 -15.28 0.93
C MET A 328 0.77 -14.71 -0.17
N LEU A 329 0.79 -13.39 -0.38
CA LEU A 329 0.02 -12.72 -1.42
C LEU A 329 0.69 -12.79 -2.81
N GLY A 330 1.89 -13.35 -2.87
CA GLY A 330 2.60 -13.62 -4.11
C GLY A 330 3.44 -12.47 -4.66
N SER A 331 3.64 -11.43 -3.87
CA SER A 331 4.62 -10.38 -4.14
C SER A 331 6.03 -10.96 -4.20
N ARG A 332 6.87 -10.46 -5.11
CA ARG A 332 8.31 -10.71 -5.09
C ARG A 332 9.00 -9.65 -4.25
N VAL A 333 9.97 -10.07 -3.45
CA VAL A 333 10.65 -9.19 -2.49
C VAL A 333 12.10 -8.97 -2.90
N LEU A 334 12.55 -7.72 -2.85
CA LEU A 334 13.96 -7.32 -2.99
C LEU A 334 14.37 -6.53 -1.75
N LEU A 335 15.35 -7.02 -1.02
CA LEU A 335 16.02 -6.24 0.03
C LEU A 335 17.15 -5.44 -0.60
N SER A 336 17.29 -4.18 -0.22
CA SER A 336 18.32 -3.28 -0.74
C SER A 336 18.99 -2.55 0.41
N SER A 337 20.22 -2.93 0.73
CA SER A 337 21.04 -2.23 1.72
C SER A 337 22.48 -2.75 1.65
N ALA A 338 23.45 -1.88 1.92
CA ALA A 338 24.86 -2.27 1.92
C ALA A 338 25.27 -3.01 3.21
N THR A 339 24.42 -2.98 4.24
CA THR A 339 24.79 -3.30 5.63
C THR A 339 23.87 -4.35 6.27
N LEU A 340 23.03 -5.04 5.48
CA LEU A 340 22.13 -6.10 5.97
C LEU A 340 22.88 -7.17 6.79
N PRO A 341 22.57 -7.35 8.08
CA PRO A 341 23.22 -8.37 8.89
C PRO A 341 22.73 -9.78 8.49
N PRO A 342 23.59 -10.82 8.56
CA PRO A 342 23.23 -12.19 8.15
C PRO A 342 21.97 -12.72 8.84
N ASP A 343 21.79 -12.47 10.13
CA ASP A 343 20.66 -12.98 10.91
C ASP A 343 19.34 -12.39 10.43
N MET A 344 19.32 -11.11 10.05
CA MET A 344 18.15 -10.46 9.45
C MET A 344 17.82 -11.05 8.08
N LEU A 345 18.83 -11.31 7.24
CA LEU A 345 18.63 -11.93 5.94
C LEU A 345 17.99 -13.31 6.07
N VAL A 346 18.51 -14.14 6.98
CA VAL A 346 17.96 -15.48 7.24
C VAL A 346 16.52 -15.38 7.74
N GLY A 347 16.26 -14.55 8.74
CA GLY A 347 14.90 -14.39 9.30
C GLY A 347 13.88 -13.90 8.28
N LEU A 348 14.23 -12.89 7.47
CA LEU A 348 13.34 -12.37 6.43
C LEU A 348 13.15 -13.36 5.28
N PHE A 349 14.18 -14.11 4.90
CA PHE A 349 14.05 -15.17 3.89
C PHE A 349 13.13 -16.30 4.37
N GLU A 350 13.29 -16.77 5.61
CA GLU A 350 12.42 -17.79 6.20
C GLU A 350 10.97 -17.31 6.28
N ALA A 351 10.77 -16.06 6.70
CA ALA A 351 9.45 -15.43 6.74
C ALA A 351 8.81 -15.40 5.33
N TYR A 352 9.55 -14.94 4.31
CA TYR A 352 9.09 -14.92 2.93
C TYR A 352 8.76 -16.33 2.41
N GLN A 353 9.65 -17.29 2.65
CA GLN A 353 9.49 -18.67 2.19
C GLN A 353 8.27 -19.33 2.82
N ALA A 354 8.05 -19.15 4.12
CA ALA A 354 6.87 -19.66 4.81
C ALA A 354 5.57 -19.04 4.27
N GLY A 355 5.60 -17.75 3.97
CA GLY A 355 4.50 -17.04 3.31
C GLY A 355 4.21 -17.64 1.95
N ARG A 356 5.23 -17.76 1.10
CA ARG A 356 5.10 -18.28 -0.27
C ARG A 356 4.61 -19.73 -0.32
N LYS A 357 5.07 -20.58 0.60
CA LYS A 357 4.56 -21.95 0.76
C LYS A 357 3.05 -21.96 1.07
N SER A 358 2.60 -21.06 1.93
CA SER A 358 1.18 -20.92 2.29
C SER A 358 0.34 -20.37 1.13
N GLY A 359 0.87 -19.38 0.39
CA GLY A 359 0.18 -18.73 -0.73
C GLY A 359 0.09 -19.55 -2.02
N THR A 360 1.07 -20.41 -2.30
CA THR A 360 1.08 -21.26 -3.50
C THR A 360 -0.12 -22.23 -3.52
N VAL A 361 -0.63 -22.62 -2.35
CA VAL A 361 -1.85 -23.44 -2.21
C VAL A 361 -3.11 -22.67 -2.63
N ILE A 362 -3.11 -21.33 -2.53
CA ILE A 362 -4.27 -20.46 -2.77
C ILE A 362 -4.37 -20.01 -4.24
N MET A 363 -3.24 -19.88 -4.94
CA MET A 363 -3.18 -19.38 -6.32
C MET A 363 -3.38 -20.46 -7.39
N VAL A 364 -3.37 -21.74 -7.01
CA VAL A 364 -3.48 -22.91 -7.92
C VAL A 364 -4.85 -23.60 -7.82
N SER A 365 -5.68 -23.21 -6.85
CA SER A 365 -7.08 -23.62 -6.66
C SER A 365 -8.04 -22.56 -7.16
#